data_AF-A0A060CV09-F1
#
_entry.id   AF-A0A060CV09-F1
#
_cell.length_a   1.000
_cell.length_b   1.000
_cell.length_c   1.000
_cell.angle_alpha   90.00
_cell.angle_beta   90.00
_cell.angle_gamma   90.00
#
_symmetry.space_group_name_H-M   'P 1'
#
loop_
_entity.id
_entity.type
_entity.pdbx_description
1 polymer ?
#
loop_
_entity_poly.entity_id
_entity_poly.type
_entity_poly.pdbx_seq_one_letter_code
_entity_poly.pdbx_strand_id
1 'polypeptide(L)'
;MQDFKNDITLILSKERLAAYDSLEQYKENLKLISFITPKISNLEIYLRNALDYCLTQMKGSEWVFNESALTPLIKELKEKRNHAFFNLI
;
A
#
# COMPACT_ATOMS: atom_id res chain seq x y z
N MET A 1 -8.17 -7.23 -0.91
CA MET A 1 -8.08 -5.88 -0.28
C MET A 1 -9.40 -5.47 0.36
N GLN A 2 -10.55 -5.81 -0.25
CA GLN A 2 -11.87 -5.63 0.37
C GLN A 2 -12.01 -6.45 1.67
N ASP A 3 -11.49 -7.67 1.70
CA ASP A 3 -11.52 -8.56 2.89
C ASP A 3 -10.66 -8.05 4.05
N PHE A 4 -9.65 -7.23 3.76
CA PHE A 4 -8.80 -6.61 4.78
C PHE A 4 -9.42 -5.33 5.35
N LYS A 5 -10.22 -4.60 4.54
CA LYS A 5 -10.75 -3.27 4.88
C LYS A 5 -11.99 -3.30 5.78
N ASN A 6 -12.77 -4.39 5.76
CA ASN A 6 -14.12 -4.38 6.34
C ASN A 6 -14.27 -5.20 7.61
N ASP A 7 -13.24 -5.91 8.03
CA ASP A 7 -13.37 -6.82 9.15
C ASP A 7 -12.76 -6.21 10.41
N ILE A 8 -13.50 -5.31 11.07
CA ILE A 8 -13.17 -4.85 12.44
C ILE A 8 -12.99 -6.04 13.39
N THR A 9 -13.64 -7.15 13.04
CA THR A 9 -13.54 -8.44 13.66
C THR A 9 -12.14 -9.05 13.54
N LEU A 10 -11.34 -8.73 12.51
CA LEU A 10 -9.92 -9.10 12.37
C LEU A 10 -8.99 -8.26 13.27
N ILE A 11 -9.36 -7.01 13.55
CA ILE A 11 -8.62 -6.13 14.49
C ILE A 11 -8.84 -6.57 15.94
N LEU A 12 -10.05 -7.07 16.23
CA LEU A 12 -10.48 -7.54 17.55
C LEU A 12 -10.69 -9.06 17.59
N SER A 13 -10.08 -9.82 16.67
CA SER A 13 -10.36 -11.25 16.56
C SER A 13 -9.84 -11.98 17.78
N LYS A 14 -10.52 -13.08 18.13
CA LYS A 14 -10.07 -13.96 19.19
C LYS A 14 -8.66 -14.50 18.92
N GLU A 15 -8.34 -14.77 17.65
CA GLU A 15 -7.02 -15.22 17.20
C GLU A 15 -5.94 -14.15 17.41
N ARG A 16 -6.23 -12.89 17.08
CA ARG A 16 -5.31 -11.77 17.29
C ARG A 16 -5.11 -11.47 18.77
N LEU A 17 -6.16 -11.60 19.59
CA LEU A 17 -6.08 -11.45 21.04
C LEU A 17 -5.31 -12.61 21.70
N ALA A 18 -5.46 -13.84 21.18
CA ALA A 18 -4.75 -15.02 21.66
C ALA A 18 -3.24 -15.00 21.37
N ALA A 19 -2.78 -14.13 20.45
CA ALA A 19 -1.36 -13.94 20.16
C ALA A 19 -0.62 -13.07 21.20
N TYR A 20 -1.34 -12.49 22.18
CA TYR A 20 -0.75 -11.71 23.27
C TYR A 20 -0.68 -12.52 24.56
N ASP A 21 0.45 -12.41 25.26
CA ASP A 21 0.68 -13.05 26.56
C ASP A 21 -0.13 -12.39 27.68
N SER A 22 -0.55 -11.13 27.50
CA SER A 22 -1.33 -10.37 28.48
C SER A 22 -2.14 -9.21 27.87
N LEU A 23 -3.16 -8.76 28.62
CA LEU A 23 -3.95 -7.57 28.27
C LEU A 23 -3.08 -6.30 28.19
N GLU A 24 -2.07 -6.19 29.05
CA GLU A 24 -1.14 -5.07 29.13
C GLU A 24 -0.26 -5.00 27.87
N GLN A 25 0.24 -6.15 27.39
CA GLN A 25 0.98 -6.22 26.13
C GLN A 25 0.11 -5.77 24.93
N TYR A 26 -1.16 -6.17 24.91
CA TYR A 26 -2.13 -5.69 23.91
C TYR A 26 -2.33 -4.16 23.97
N LYS A 27 -2.49 -3.59 25.17
CA LYS A 27 -2.64 -2.13 25.35
C LYS A 27 -1.40 -1.36 24.89
N GLU A 28 -0.19 -1.85 25.18
CA GLU A 28 1.05 -1.23 24.71
C GLU A 28 1.18 -1.30 23.18
N ASN A 29 0.74 -2.41 22.56
CA ASN A 29 0.67 -2.50 21.11
C ASN A 29 -0.28 -1.45 20.51
N LEU A 30 -1.46 -1.25 21.10
CA LEU A 30 -2.39 -0.21 20.66
C LEU A 30 -1.79 1.20 20.77
N LYS A 31 -1.06 1.51 21.85
CA LYS A 31 -0.35 2.79 22.00
C LYS A 31 0.70 2.98 20.90
N LEU A 32 1.48 1.94 20.61
CA LEU A 32 2.48 1.98 19.54
C LEU A 32 1.83 2.20 18.17
N ILE A 33 0.72 1.51 17.87
CA ILE A 33 -0.05 1.71 16.64
C ILE A 33 -0.51 3.17 16.54
N SER A 34 -1.10 3.71 17.59
CA SER A 34 -1.55 5.11 17.61
C SER A 34 -0.40 6.09 17.35
N PHE A 35 0.77 5.84 17.94
CA PHE A 35 1.95 6.67 17.74
C PHE A 35 2.56 6.59 16.33
N ILE A 36 2.60 5.40 15.72
CA ILE A 36 3.23 5.20 14.40
C ILE A 36 2.30 5.55 13.23
N THR A 37 0.98 5.43 13.41
CA THR A 37 -0.03 5.71 12.38
C THR A 37 0.19 7.05 11.67
N PRO A 38 0.32 8.21 12.35
CA PRO A 38 0.52 9.49 11.66
C PRO A 38 1.81 9.53 10.83
N LYS A 39 2.88 8.82 11.25
CA LYS A 39 4.14 8.74 10.49
C LYS A 39 3.95 7.94 9.19
N ILE A 40 3.23 6.82 9.27
CA ILE A 40 2.89 5.99 8.10
C ILE A 40 2.00 6.79 7.15
N SER A 41 0.98 7.48 7.66
CA SER A 41 0.10 8.33 6.86
C SER A 41 0.86 9.45 6.13
N ASN A 42 1.84 10.08 6.78
CA ASN A 42 2.69 11.08 6.13
C ASN A 42 3.51 10.49 4.99
N LEU A 43 4.08 9.29 5.18
CA LEU A 43 4.81 8.59 4.12
C LEU A 43 3.89 8.20 2.95
N GLU A 44 2.69 7.73 3.25
CA GLU A 44 1.68 7.42 2.23
C GLU A 44 1.35 8.66 1.38
N ILE A 45 1.07 9.80 2.01
CA ILE A 45 0.76 11.06 1.32
C ILE A 45 1.95 11.47 0.45
N TYR A 46 3.17 11.44 1.00
CA TYR A 46 4.38 11.79 0.25
C TYR A 46 4.54 10.91 -1.00
N LEU A 47 4.40 9.59 -0.86
CA LEU A 47 4.53 8.66 -1.98
C LEU A 47 3.42 8.85 -3.03
N ARG A 48 2.18 9.11 -2.60
CA ARG A 48 1.06 9.42 -3.51
C ARG A 48 1.33 10.69 -4.30
N ASN A 49 1.81 11.74 -3.65
CA ASN A 49 2.13 13.02 -4.30
C ASN A 49 3.29 12.86 -5.29
N ALA A 50 4.34 12.14 -4.91
CA ALA A 50 5.48 11.88 -5.80
C ALA A 50 5.04 11.07 -7.03
N LEU A 51 4.21 10.04 -6.84
CA LEU A 51 3.67 9.24 -7.93
C LEU A 51 2.77 10.07 -8.85
N ASP A 52 1.87 10.86 -8.28
CA ASP A 52 0.96 11.73 -9.04
C ASP A 52 1.72 12.76 -9.87
N TYR A 53 2.73 13.40 -9.28
CA TYR A 53 3.60 14.31 -10.00
C TYR A 53 4.24 13.60 -11.20
N CYS A 54 4.92 12.47 -10.99
CA CYS A 54 5.60 11.75 -12.06
C CYS A 54 4.64 11.29 -13.17
N LEU A 55 3.49 10.70 -12.82
CA LEU A 55 2.53 10.19 -13.80
C LEU A 55 1.83 11.31 -14.55
N THR A 56 1.51 12.42 -13.88
CA THR A 56 0.95 13.62 -14.52
C THR A 56 1.94 14.19 -15.54
N GLN A 57 3.24 14.23 -15.24
CA GLN A 57 4.25 14.67 -16.22
C GLN A 57 4.35 13.72 -17.42
N MET A 58 4.20 12.41 -17.22
CA MET A 58 4.37 11.40 -18.27
C MET A 58 3.12 11.17 -19.14
N LYS A 59 1.93 11.29 -18.56
CA LYS A 59 0.66 10.85 -19.16
C LYS A 59 -0.44 11.92 -19.14
N GLY A 60 -0.19 13.09 -18.54
CA GLY A 60 -1.21 14.09 -18.26
C GLY A 60 -2.09 13.70 -17.08
N SER A 61 -2.91 14.63 -16.59
CA SER A 61 -3.75 14.46 -15.38
C SER A 61 -4.81 13.37 -15.50
N GLU A 62 -5.18 12.95 -16.72
CA GLU A 62 -6.20 11.93 -16.96
C GLU A 62 -5.86 10.56 -16.35
N TRP A 63 -4.59 10.33 -16.03
CA TRP A 63 -4.13 9.07 -15.43
C TRP A 63 -4.85 8.72 -14.13
N VAL A 64 -5.24 9.72 -13.33
CA VAL A 64 -5.89 9.52 -12.02
C VAL A 64 -7.41 9.30 -12.14
N PHE A 65 -8.01 9.73 -13.25
CA PHE A 65 -9.46 9.68 -13.45
C PHE A 65 -9.93 8.46 -14.23
N ASN A 66 -9.02 7.80 -14.97
CA ASN A 66 -9.36 6.66 -15.81
C ASN A 66 -8.51 5.44 -15.46
N GLU A 67 -9.17 4.39 -14.97
CA GLU A 67 -8.54 3.11 -14.60
C GLU A 67 -7.69 2.51 -15.73
N SER A 68 -8.10 2.69 -16.98
CA SER A 68 -7.39 2.16 -18.15
C SER A 68 -6.17 2.98 -18.59
N ALA A 69 -5.99 4.20 -18.08
CA ALA A 69 -4.97 5.14 -18.55
C ALA A 69 -3.54 4.62 -18.35
N LEU A 70 -3.32 3.78 -17.33
CA LEU A 70 -2.01 3.18 -17.04
C LEU A 70 -1.78 1.84 -17.75
N THR A 71 -2.79 1.24 -18.37
CA THR A 71 -2.68 -0.08 -19.02
C THR A 71 -1.55 -0.16 -20.05
N PRO A 72 -1.36 0.84 -20.95
CA PRO A 72 -0.25 0.80 -21.91
C PRO A 72 1.11 0.85 -21.22
N LEU A 73 1.27 1.70 -20.19
CA LEU A 73 2.52 1.85 -19.44
C LEU A 73 2.86 0.57 -18.68
N ILE A 74 1.87 -0.05 -18.04
CA ILE A 74 2.06 -1.32 -17.31
C ILE A 74 2.50 -2.43 -18.27
N LYS A 75 1.92 -2.49 -19.47
CA LYS A 75 2.31 -3.47 -20.49
C LYS A 75 3.77 -3.26 -20.92
N GLU A 76 4.15 -2.02 -21.23
CA GLU A 76 5.52 -1.65 -21.60
C GLU A 76 6.53 -2.02 -20.50
N LEU A 77 6.21 -1.73 -19.23
CA LEU A 77 7.08 -2.06 -18.10
C LEU A 77 7.24 -3.57 -17.90
N LYS A 78 6.18 -4.35 -18.10
CA LYS A 78 6.22 -5.83 -18.03
C LYS A 78 7.10 -6.41 -19.14
N GLU A 79 6.97 -5.89 -20.36
CA GLU A 79 7.79 -6.31 -21.50
C GLU A 79 9.27 -5.97 -21.27
N LYS A 80 9.59 -4.74 -20.85
CA LYS A 80 10.96 -4.33 -20.49
C LYS A 80 11.57 -5.18 -19.38
N ARG A 81 10.80 -5.48 -18.34
CA ARG A 81 11.25 -6.36 -17.24
C ARG A 81 11.59 -7.76 -17.74
N ASN A 82 10.75 -8.33 -18.59
CA ASN A 82 10.99 -9.66 -19.13
C ASN A 82 12.26 -9.67 -20.01
N HIS A 83 12.45 -8.66 -20.87
CA HIS A 83 13.67 -8.51 -21.66
C HIS A 83 14.93 -8.35 -20.79
N ALA A 84 14.86 -7.55 -19.71
CA ALA A 84 15.97 -7.39 -18.78
C ALA A 84 16.31 -8.72 -18.06
N PHE A 85 15.29 -9.52 -17.74
CA PHE A 85 15.48 -10.85 -17.14
C PHE A 85 16.10 -11.85 -18.13
N PHE A 86 15.65 -11.84 -19.40
CA PHE A 86 16.24 -12.67 -20.46
C PHE A 86 17.69 -12.31 -20.78
N ASN A 87 18.08 -11.04 -20.66
CA ASN A 87 19.48 -10.63 -20.86
C ASN A 87 20.40 -10.97 -19.68
N LEU A 88 19.84 -11.42 -18.54
CA LEU A 88 20.58 -11.76 -17.33
C LEU A 88 20.87 -13.26 -17.18
N ILE A 89 20.25 -14.11 -18.00
CA ILE A 89 20.38 -15.57 -18.04
C ILE A 89 21.15 -15.95 -19.30
#